data_AF-A0A8T6QF30-F1
#
_entry.id   AF-A0A8T6QF30-F1
#
_cell.length_a   1.000
_cell.length_b   1.000
_cell.length_c   1.000
_cell.angle_alpha   90.00
_cell.angle_beta   90.00
_cell.angle_gamma   90.00
#
_symmetry.space_group_name_H-M   'P 1'
#
loop_
_entity.id
_entity.type
_entity.pdbx_description
1 polymer ?
#
loop_
_entity_poly.entity_id
_entity_poly.type
_entity_poly.pdbx_seq_one_letter_code
_entity_poly.pdbx_strand_id
1 'polypeptide(L)'
;DNTVLIKGLKKVVNVKFSRNTHLIETSFDRLKSREITFQQYRENLAKAGVFRWVTNIHEHKRYYYTFDNSLLFTESIQNTTQIFPR
;
A
#
# COMPACT_ATOMS: atom_id res chain seq x y z
N ASP A 1 -6.12 -2.85 -24.09
CA ASP A 1 -5.49 -2.68 -22.77
C ASP A 1 -4.07 -2.18 -22.90
N ASN A 2 -3.81 -0.97 -22.42
CA ASN A 2 -2.47 -0.40 -22.36
C ASN A 2 -2.02 -0.40 -20.91
N THR A 3 -0.89 -1.04 -20.61
CA THR A 3 -0.29 -0.99 -19.27
C THR A 3 0.67 0.20 -19.18
N VAL A 4 0.43 1.08 -18.22
CA VAL A 4 1.34 2.20 -17.91
C VAL A 4 2.33 1.75 -16.83
N LEU A 5 3.62 1.78 -17.13
CA LEU A 5 4.69 1.50 -16.18
C LEU A 5 5.31 2.80 -15.68
N ILE A 6 5.19 3.07 -14.38
CA ILE A 6 5.83 4.22 -13.73
C ILE A 6 7.06 3.73 -12.96
N LYS A 7 8.25 4.25 -13.30
CA LYS A 7 9.49 4.01 -12.56
C LYS A 7 9.84 5.25 -11.75
N GLY A 8 9.98 5.08 -10.43
CA GLY A 8 10.39 6.18 -9.55
C GLY A 8 11.84 6.59 -9.78
N LEU A 9 12.15 7.88 -9.66
CA LEU A 9 13.50 8.45 -9.80
C LEU A 9 14.40 8.26 -8.54
N LYS A 10 13.86 7.66 -7.47
CA LYS A 10 14.52 7.53 -6.16
C LYS A 10 15.02 6.10 -5.88
N LYS A 11 15.82 5.96 -4.82
CA LYS A 11 16.35 4.70 -4.27
C LYS A 11 15.24 3.67 -4.06
N VAL A 12 15.54 2.41 -4.37
CA VAL A 12 14.64 1.27 -4.16
C VAL A 12 14.33 1.12 -2.66
N VAL A 13 13.07 0.81 -2.33
CA VAL A 13 12.66 0.50 -0.96
C VAL A 13 12.92 -0.98 -0.70
N ASN A 14 13.66 -1.28 0.37
CA ASN A 14 13.90 -2.66 0.78
C ASN A 14 12.68 -3.21 1.54
N VAL A 15 12.12 -4.32 1.06
CA VAL A 15 10.96 -4.99 1.65
C VAL A 15 11.46 -6.18 2.47
N LYS A 16 11.02 -6.27 3.73
CA LYS A 16 11.38 -7.39 4.61
C LYS A 16 10.55 -8.62 4.24
N PHE A 17 11.14 -9.80 4.33
CA PHE A 17 10.38 -11.05 4.30
C PHE A 17 9.72 -11.28 5.66
N SER A 18 8.63 -10.57 5.92
CA SER A 18 7.81 -10.67 7.13
C SER A 18 6.33 -10.79 6.75
N ARG A 19 5.49 -11.20 7.71
CA ARG A 19 4.03 -11.25 7.55
C ARG A 19 3.39 -10.55 8.74
N ASN A 20 3.54 -9.22 8.80
CA ASN A 20 3.04 -8.44 9.93
C ASN A 20 1.77 -7.68 9.55
N THR A 21 0.63 -8.36 9.60
CA THR A 21 -0.68 -7.79 9.25
C THR A 21 -1.09 -6.65 10.19
N HIS A 22 -0.77 -6.76 11.48
CA HIS A 22 -1.05 -5.72 12.47
C HIS A 22 -0.35 -4.39 12.13
N LEU A 23 0.91 -4.44 11.66
CA LEU A 23 1.63 -3.23 11.23
C LEU A 23 0.97 -2.57 10.01
N ILE A 24 0.38 -3.36 9.10
CA ILE A 24 -0.37 -2.84 7.94
C ILE A 24 -1.60 -2.08 8.43
N GLU A 25 -2.42 -2.72 9.24
CA GLU A 25 -3.66 -2.17 9.79
C GLU A 25 -3.41 -0.89 10.61
N THR A 26 -2.50 -0.95 11.59
CA THR A 26 -2.17 0.23 12.40
C THR A 26 -1.57 1.36 11.56
N SER A 27 -0.75 1.05 10.55
CA SER A 27 -0.20 2.10 9.68
C SER A 27 -1.28 2.73 8.81
N PHE A 28 -2.29 1.97 8.37
CA PHE A 28 -3.42 2.48 7.62
C PHE A 28 -4.25 3.44 8.46
N ASP A 29 -4.59 3.05 9.70
CA ASP A 29 -5.34 3.91 10.61
C ASP A 29 -4.59 5.21 10.91
N ARG A 30 -3.29 5.12 11.17
CA ARG A 30 -2.44 6.30 11.39
C ARG A 30 -2.33 7.19 10.17
N LEU A 31 -2.31 6.64 8.95
CA LEU A 31 -2.36 7.43 7.72
C LEU A 31 -3.71 8.15 7.60
N LYS A 32 -4.81 7.45 7.87
CA LYS A 32 -6.17 8.00 7.83
C LYS A 32 -6.37 9.14 8.84
N SER A 33 -5.82 8.98 10.05
CA SER A 33 -5.78 10.01 11.09
C SER A 33 -4.73 11.11 10.85
N ARG A 34 -4.02 11.06 9.70
CA ARG A 34 -2.96 12.01 9.29
C ARG A 34 -1.78 12.11 10.26
N GLU A 35 -1.56 11.07 11.07
CA GLU A 35 -0.43 11.01 12.01
C GLU A 35 0.90 10.68 11.33
N ILE A 36 0.84 10.01 10.17
CA ILE A 36 2.01 9.65 9.37
C ILE A 36 1.86 10.12 7.94
N THR A 37 3.00 10.40 7.31
CA THR A 37 3.05 10.72 5.88
C THR A 37 2.84 9.47 5.01
N PHE A 38 2.47 9.67 3.75
CA PHE A 38 2.38 8.58 2.77
C PHE A 38 3.73 7.87 2.55
N GLN A 39 4.85 8.56 2.73
CA GLN A 39 6.17 7.94 2.66
C GLN A 39 6.38 6.97 3.83
N GLN A 40 6.11 7.41 5.06
CA GLN A 40 6.21 6.56 6.25
C GLN A 40 5.26 5.36 6.18
N TYR A 41 4.06 5.56 5.64
CA TYR A 41 3.12 4.47 5.37
C TYR A 41 3.74 3.40 4.46
N ARG A 42 4.30 3.80 3.31
CA ARG A 42 4.99 2.87 2.39
C ARG A 42 6.18 2.15 3.02
N GLU A 43 6.96 2.85 3.84
CA GLU A 43 8.08 2.24 4.55
C GLU A 43 7.60 1.20 5.58
N ASN A 44 6.49 1.46 6.28
CA ASN A 44 5.89 0.49 7.18
C ASN A 44 5.32 -0.72 6.45
N LEU A 45 4.64 -0.53 5.30
CA LEU A 45 4.20 -1.64 4.44
C LEU A 45 5.37 -2.51 3.99
N ALA A 46 6.49 -1.90 3.59
CA ALA A 46 7.70 -2.61 3.21
C ALA A 46 8.30 -3.39 4.40
N LYS A 47 8.30 -2.82 5.61
CA LYS A 47 8.71 -3.51 6.85
C LYS A 47 7.76 -4.65 7.24
N ALA A 48 6.47 -4.53 6.90
CA ALA A 48 5.43 -5.53 7.12
C ALA A 48 5.44 -6.69 6.11
N GLY A 49 6.21 -6.55 5.05
CA GLY A 49 6.42 -7.56 4.00
C GLY A 49 5.45 -7.49 2.84
N VAL A 50 4.89 -6.32 2.57
CA VAL A 50 4.09 -6.07 1.38
C VAL A 50 5.01 -5.87 0.18
N PHE A 51 5.05 -6.85 -0.72
CA PHE A 51 5.75 -6.78 -2.01
C PHE A 51 4.84 -6.28 -3.14
N ARG A 52 3.57 -6.68 -3.11
CA ARG A 52 2.58 -6.23 -4.11
C ARG A 52 1.46 -5.49 -3.40
N TRP A 53 1.35 -4.21 -3.71
CA TRP A 53 0.22 -3.38 -3.33
C TRP A 53 -0.65 -3.19 -4.58
N VAL A 54 -1.77 -3.92 -4.64
CA VAL A 54 -2.67 -3.93 -5.80
C VAL A 54 -3.95 -3.18 -5.42
N THR A 55 -4.20 -2.05 -6.07
CA THR A 55 -5.48 -1.34 -5.92
C THR A 55 -6.37 -1.68 -7.11
N ASN A 56 -7.41 -2.46 -6.88
CA ASN A 56 -8.42 -2.79 -7.88
C ASN A 56 -9.59 -1.81 -7.75
N ILE A 57 -9.60 -0.80 -8.61
CA ILE A 57 -10.60 0.27 -8.60
C ILE A 57 -11.99 -0.28 -8.96
N HIS A 58 -12.06 -1.27 -9.85
CA HIS A 58 -13.34 -1.89 -10.26
C HIS A 58 -14.03 -2.64 -9.11
N GLU A 59 -13.24 -3.24 -8.22
CA GLU A 59 -13.76 -3.94 -7.04
C GLU A 59 -13.87 -3.05 -5.79
N HIS A 60 -13.48 -1.78 -5.90
CA HIS A 60 -13.33 -0.87 -4.76
C HIS A 60 -12.50 -1.48 -3.61
N LYS A 61 -11.48 -2.26 -3.96
CA LYS A 61 -10.62 -2.96 -3.00
C LYS A 61 -9.15 -2.75 -3.25
N ARG A 62 -8.38 -2.84 -2.18
CA ARG A 62 -6.94 -2.83 -2.21
C ARG A 62 -6.40 -4.03 -1.45
N TYR A 63 -5.51 -4.74 -2.11
CA TYR A 63 -4.93 -5.99 -1.66
C TYR A 63 -3.43 -5.84 -1.45
N TYR A 64 -2.94 -6.44 -0.39
CA TYR A 64 -1.55 -6.42 0.02
C TYR A 64 -1.03 -7.86 -0.01
N TYR A 65 -0.02 -8.15 -0.82
CA TYR A 65 0.54 -9.50 -0.95
C TYR A 65 2.02 -9.57 -0.58
N THR A 66 2.42 -10.72 -0.06
CA THR A 66 3.82 -11.11 0.09
C THR A 66 4.48 -11.39 -1.26
N PHE A 67 5.79 -11.68 -1.24
CA PHE A 67 6.56 -12.08 -2.41
C PHE A 67 6.03 -13.37 -3.06
N ASP A 68 5.59 -14.34 -2.26
CA ASP A 68 5.01 -15.62 -2.72
C ASP A 68 3.53 -15.50 -3.13
N ASN A 69 3.01 -14.29 -3.29
CA ASN A 69 1.61 -13.98 -3.63
C ASN A 69 0.56 -14.38 -2.58
N SER A 70 0.98 -14.69 -1.35
CA SER A 70 0.05 -14.88 -0.24
C SER A 70 -0.60 -13.54 0.14
N LEU A 71 -1.92 -13.52 0.28
CA LEU A 71 -2.65 -12.33 0.74
C LEU A 71 -2.32 -12.04 2.21
N LEU A 72 -1.87 -10.82 2.51
CA LEU A 72 -1.61 -10.34 3.86
C LEU A 72 -2.82 -9.61 4.44
N PHE A 73 -3.39 -8.70 3.67
CA PHE A 73 -4.45 -7.81 4.13
C PHE A 73 -5.27 -7.31 2.94
N THR A 74 -6.49 -6.86 3.22
CA THR A 74 -7.34 -6.17 2.23
C THR A 74 -8.11 -5.05 2.91
N GLU A 75 -8.33 -3.97 2.18
CA GLU A 75 -9.17 -2.85 2.62
C GLU A 75 -10.08 -2.38 1.48
N SER A 76 -11.18 -1.74 1.85
CA SER A 76 -12.01 -1.02 0.88
C SER A 76 -11.36 0.32 0.54
N ILE A 77 -11.32 0.66 -0.75
CA ILE A 77 -10.97 2.01 -1.18
C ILE A 77 -12.25 2.81 -1.38
N GLN A 78 -12.35 3.97 -0.70
CA GLN A 78 -13.45 4.89 -0.96
C GLN A 78 -13.32 5.47 -2.38
N ASN A 79 -14.46 5.82 -2.99
CA ASN A 79 -14.50 6.57 -4.24
C ASN A 79 -13.71 7.86 -4.10
N THR A 80 -12.47 7.84 -4.56
CA THR A 80 -11.56 8.99 -4.55
C THR A 80 -11.76 9.75 -5.84
N THR A 81 -12.96 10.31 -6.02
CA THR A 81 -13.17 11.45 -6.93
C THR A 81 -12.59 12.73 -6.33
N GLN A 82 -12.11 12.71 -5.08
CA GLN A 82 -11.31 13.77 -4.50
C GLN A 82 -9.83 13.47 -4.73
N ILE A 83 -9.34 13.90 -5.88
CA ILE A 83 -7.98 14.40 -6.01
C ILE A 83 -7.85 15.41 -4.87
N PHE A 84 -7.04 15.15 -3.85
CA PHE A 84 -6.65 16.22 -2.94
C PHE A 84 -5.64 17.09 -3.72
N PRO A 85 -6.01 18.29 -4.21
CA PRO A 85 -4.98 19.25 -4.56
C PRO A 85 -4.35 19.74 -3.24
N ARG A 86 -3.10 20.17 -3.32
CA ARG A 86 -2.46 20.86 -2.21
C ARG A 86 -3.17 22.16 -1.86
#